data_AF-A0A6J4M5W9-F1
#
_entry.id   AF-A0A6J4M5W9-F1
#
_cell.length_a   1.000
_cell.length_b   1.000
_cell.length_c   1.000
_cell.angle_alpha   90.00
_cell.angle_beta   90.00
_cell.angle_gamma   90.00
#
_symmetry.space_group_name_H-M   'P 1'
#
loop_
_entity.id
_entity.type
_entity.pdbx_description
1 polymer ?
#
loop_
_entity_poly.entity_id
_entity_poly.type
_entity_poly.pdbx_seq_one_letter_code
_entity_poly.pdbx_strand_id
1 'polypeptide(L)' 'GAEISGRPRSLANALRKLEAGARQIPMQVSPAAAPLAQVNPLAAFGGSGMSKLFSTHPPTEERVARLEAMGA' A
#
# COMPACT_ATOMS: atom_id res chain seq x y z
N GLY A 1 12.10 -7.51 0.47
CA GLY A 1 11.15 -7.67 -0.65
C GLY A 1 11.86 -7.56 -1.99
N ALA A 2 12.20 -6.34 -2.40
CA ALA A 2 12.95 -6.09 -3.63
C ALA A 2 14.28 -6.86 -3.68
N GLU A 3 15.09 -6.77 -2.63
CA GLU A 3 16.39 -7.46 -2.51
C GLU A 3 16.27 -8.99 -2.67
N ILE A 4 15.25 -9.60 -2.05
CA ILE A 4 15.00 -11.04 -2.15
C ILE A 4 14.57 -11.42 -3.57
N SER A 5 13.67 -10.63 -4.17
CA SER A 5 13.11 -10.93 -5.50
C SER A 5 14.03 -10.55 -6.66
N GLY A 6 15.02 -9.67 -6.44
CA GLY A 6 15.83 -9.02 -7.47
C GLY A 6 15.02 -8.18 -8.48
N ARG A 7 13.73 -7.91 -8.24
CA ARG A 7 12.81 -7.34 -9.24
C ARG A 7 12.04 -6.13 -8.71
N PRO A 8 12.72 -5.02 -8.41
CA PRO A 8 12.11 -3.84 -7.80
C PRO A 8 10.95 -3.25 -8.63
N ARG A 9 11.13 -3.09 -9.96
CA ARG A 9 10.07 -2.56 -10.85
C ARG A 9 8.82 -3.46 -10.92
N SER A 10 9.00 -4.77 -10.92
CA SER A 10 7.87 -5.72 -10.88
C SER A 10 7.08 -5.59 -9.57
N LEU A 11 7.77 -5.43 -8.44
CA LEU A 11 7.13 -5.18 -7.16
C LEU A 11 6.36 -3.85 -7.15
N ALA A 12 6.92 -2.78 -7.71
CA ALA A 12 6.24 -1.49 -7.82
C ALA A 12 4.92 -1.61 -8.60
N ASN A 13 4.94 -2.32 -9.72
CA ASN A 13 3.75 -2.60 -10.52
C ASN A 13 2.73 -3.48 -9.78
N ALA A 14 3.19 -4.47 -9.01
CA ALA A 14 2.29 -5.29 -8.19
C ALA A 14 1.57 -4.45 -7.13
N LEU A 15 2.27 -3.54 -6.45
CA LEU A 15 1.67 -2.63 -5.47
C LEU A 15 0.62 -1.71 -6.10
N ARG A 16 0.89 -1.14 -7.28
CA ARG A 16 -0.09 -0.33 -8.02
C ARG A 16 -1.37 -1.13 -8.35
N LYS A 17 -1.22 -2.39 -8.76
CA LYS A 17 -2.37 -3.26 -9.05
C LYS A 17 -3.19 -3.57 -7.80
N LEU A 18 -2.54 -3.86 -6.68
CA LEU A 18 -3.23 -4.10 -5.40
C LEU A 18 -4.00 -2.86 -4.93
N GLU A 19 -3.38 -1.69 -5.00
CA GLU A 19 -4.02 -0.40 -4.66
C GLU A 19 -5.24 -0.14 -5.54
N ALA A 20 -5.11 -0.32 -6.86
CA ALA A 20 -6.22 -0.16 -7.79
C ALA A 20 -7.38 -1.13 -7.48
N GLY A 21 -7.08 -2.40 -7.23
CA GLY A 21 -8.08 -3.41 -6.85
C GLY A 21 -8.76 -3.07 -5.52
N ALA A 22 -8.00 -2.63 -4.51
CA ALA A 22 -8.55 -2.23 -3.22
C ALA A 22 -9.47 -1.01 -3.29
N ARG A 23 -9.17 -0.05 -4.18
CA ARG A 23 -10.05 1.11 -4.43
C ARG A 23 -11.33 0.71 -5.16
N GLN A 24 -11.27 -0.30 -6.04
CA GLN A 24 -12.43 -0.80 -6.78
C GLN A 24 -13.37 -1.65 -5.92
N ILE A 25 -12.80 -2.45 -5.01
CA ILE A 25 -13.56 -3.34 -4.12
C ILE A 25 -13.15 -3.04 -2.67
N PRO A 26 -13.74 -1.99 -2.06
CA PRO A 26 -13.45 -1.65 -0.67
C PRO A 26 -13.80 -2.80 0.26
N MET A 27 -12.83 -3.27 1.04
CA MET A 27 -13.07 -4.26 2.09
C MET A 27 -13.54 -3.55 3.36
N GLN A 28 -14.66 -4.00 3.91
CA GLN A 28 -15.13 -3.59 5.23
C GLN A 28 -14.33 -4.34 6.29
N VAL A 29 -13.24 -3.75 6.76
CA VAL A 29 -12.45 -4.27 7.87
C VAL A 29 -12.57 -3.37 9.07
N SER A 30 -12.63 -3.97 10.26
CA SER A 30 -12.65 -3.20 11.51
C SER A 30 -11.36 -2.39 11.65
N PRO A 31 -11.38 -1.20 12.26
CA PRO A 31 -10.16 -0.42 12.48
C PRO A 31 -9.08 -1.19 13.26
N ALA A 32 -9.49 -2.09 14.16
CA ALA A 32 -8.58 -2.97 14.90
C ALA A 32 -7.84 -3.99 14.00
N ALA A 33 -8.44 -4.39 12.88
CA ALA A 33 -7.84 -5.31 11.91
C ALA A 33 -7.12 -4.58 10.75
N ALA A 34 -7.25 -3.26 10.63
CA ALA A 34 -6.60 -2.47 9.57
C ALA A 34 -5.07 -2.67 9.49
N PRO A 35 -4.33 -2.82 10.60
CA PRO A 35 -2.89 -3.11 10.58
C PRO A 35 -2.48 -4.41 9.87
N LEU A 36 -3.41 -5.36 9.70
CA LEU A 36 -3.17 -6.64 9.02
C LEU A 36 -3.32 -6.53 7.49
N ALA A 37 -3.90 -5.43 7.00
CA ALA A 37 -4.14 -5.23 5.59
C ALA A 37 -2.88 -4.71 4.87
N GLN A 38 -2.56 -5.32 3.73
CA GLN A 38 -1.40 -4.93 2.90
C GLN A 38 -1.55 -3.53 2.25
N VAL A 39 -2.80 -3.12 2.03
CA VAL A 39 -3.25 -1.84 1.46
C VAL A 39 -4.21 -1.21 2.46
N ASN A 40 -4.12 0.11 2.67
CA ASN A 40 -4.91 0.80 3.69
C ASN A 40 -6.41 0.74 3.35
N PRO A 41 -7.21 -0.03 4.10
CA PRO A 41 -8.62 -0.24 3.79
C PRO A 41 -9.48 0.97 4.19
N LEU A 42 -8.93 1.86 5.03
CA LEU A 42 -9.60 3.07 5.51
C LEU A 42 -9.31 4.28 4.62
N ALA A 43 -8.51 4.14 3.56
CA ALA A 43 -8.20 5.22 2.63
C ALA A 43 -9.46 5.79 1.95
N ALA A 44 -10.52 4.98 1.81
CA ALA A 44 -11.82 5.40 1.28
C ALA A 44 -12.70 6.13 2.32
N PHE A 45 -12.42 5.98 3.61
CA PHE A 45 -13.31 6.42 4.70
C PHE A 45 -12.85 7.71 5.42
N GLY A 46 -11.67 8.28 5.14
CA GLY A 46 -11.22 9.50 5.83
C GLY A 46 -9.98 10.18 5.25
N GLY A 47 -9.99 11.51 5.25
CA GLY A 47 -8.97 12.39 4.67
C GLY A 47 -7.54 12.13 5.14
N SER A 48 -6.58 12.54 4.30
CA SER A 48 -5.13 12.21 4.29
C SER A 48 -4.35 12.25 5.61
N GLY A 49 -4.91 12.80 6.69
CA GLY A 49 -4.27 12.90 8.00
C GLY A 49 -4.54 11.71 8.93
N MET A 50 -5.77 11.21 9.01
CA MET A 50 -6.15 10.18 9.99
C MET A 50 -5.67 8.79 9.57
N SER A 51 -5.60 8.53 8.26
CA SER A 51 -5.19 7.25 7.69
C SER A 51 -3.73 6.89 7.99
N LYS A 52 -2.85 7.89 8.21
CA LYS A 52 -1.44 7.69 8.58
C LYS A 52 -1.27 7.16 10.00
N LEU A 53 -2.13 7.55 10.94
CA LEU A 53 -1.99 7.17 12.36
C LEU A 53 -2.27 5.68 12.61
N PHE A 54 -3.03 5.04 11.73
CA PHE A 54 -3.41 3.62 11.83
C PHE A 54 -2.68 2.72 10.83
N SER A 55 -1.71 3.26 10.08
CA SER A 55 -1.00 2.52 9.04
C SER A 55 0.33 1.98 9.56
N THR A 56 0.50 0.66 9.52
CA THR A 56 1.78 -0.02 9.84
C THR A 56 2.81 0.07 8.71
N HIS A 57 2.39 0.62 7.58
CA HIS A 57 3.21 0.80 6.40
C HIS A 57 3.11 2.25 5.88
N PRO A 58 4.19 2.77 5.25
CA PRO A 58 4.09 4.02 4.53
C PRO A 58 3.06 3.89 3.38
N PRO A 59 2.52 5.00 2.88
CA PRO A 59 1.59 5.01 1.75
C PRO A 59 2.11 4.22 0.54
N THR A 60 1.20 3.63 -0.25
CA THR A 60 1.56 2.81 -1.41
C THR A 60 2.43 3.59 -2.40
N GLU A 61 2.12 4.86 -2.63
CA GLU A 61 2.87 5.76 -3.51
C GLU A 61 4.33 5.91 -3.07
N GLU A 62 4.57 6.04 -1.77
CA GLU A 62 5.93 6.14 -1.22
C GLU A 62 6.69 4.81 -1.36
N ARG A 63 6.01 3.69 -1.14
CA ARG A 63 6.60 2.35 -1.36
C ARG A 63 6.99 2.15 -2.81
N VAL A 64 6.14 2.58 -3.75
CA VAL A 64 6.40 2.53 -5.19
C VAL A 64 7.61 3.40 -5.55
N ALA A 65 7.67 4.64 -5.06
CA ALA A 65 8.79 5.54 -5.34
C ALA A 65 10.13 4.96 -4.87
N ARG A 66 10.18 4.37 -3.67
CA ARG A 66 11.39 3.69 -3.16
C ARG A 66 11.80 2.52 -4.05
N LEU A 67 10.85 1.71 -4.52
CA LEU A 67 11.13 0.58 -5.40
C LEU A 67 11.61 1.03 -6.78
N GLU A 68 11.05 2.10 -7.34
CA GLU A 68 11.49 2.64 -8.63
C GLU A 68 12.91 3.21 -8.54
N ALA A 69 13.25 3.86 -7.43
CA ALA A 69 14.61 4.34 -7.16
C ALA A 69 15.64 3.19 -7.04
N MET A 70 15.25 2.02 -6.52
CA MET A 70 16.12 0.83 -6.46
C MET A 70 16.33 0.15 -7.81
N GLY A 71 15.42 0.37 -8.76
CA GLY A 71 15.47 -0.22 -10.10
C GLY A 71 15.92 0.74 -11.19
N ALA A 72 16.47 1.91 -10.83
CA ALA A 72 17.20 2.78 -11.74
C ALA A 72 18.57 2.18 -12.06
#